data_AF-A0A7S2LVS7-F1
#
_entry.id   AF-A0A7S2LVS7-F1
#
_cell.length_a   1.000
_cell.length_b   1.000
_cell.length_c   1.000
_cell.angle_alpha   90.00
_cell.angle_beta   90.00
_cell.angle_gamma   90.00
#
_symmetry.space_group_name_H-M   'P 1'
#
loop_
_entity.id
_entity.type
_entity.pdbx_description
1 polymer ?
#
loop_
_entity_poly.entity_id
_entity_poly.type
_entity_poly.pdbx_seq_one_letter_code
_entity_poly.pdbx_strand_id
1 'polypeptide(L)'
;GLQLGHTVFGRNEELSSLKECYRRSVSGNTEFAFISGYAGIGKSFLAYDFGKHVIMSGGIFLAGKFDQLQQGKPFSALASAFNGYCGMLMQSSELQKRR
;
A
#
# COMPACT_ATOMS: atom_id res chain seq x y z
N GLY A 1 6.36 -14.21 -29.21
CA GLY A 1 6.20 -13.47 -27.95
C GLY A 1 6.25 -14.46 -26.82
N LEU A 2 7.20 -14.32 -25.88
CA LEU A 2 7.30 -15.22 -24.73
C LEU A 2 6.40 -14.69 -23.61
N GLN A 3 5.37 -15.47 -23.26
CA GLN A 3 4.52 -15.26 -22.10
C GLN A 3 5.13 -16.10 -20.96
N LEU A 4 5.79 -15.45 -19.99
CA LEU A 4 6.33 -16.12 -18.80
C LEU A 4 5.32 -16.05 -17.66
N GLY A 5 5.09 -17.23 -17.07
CA GLY A 5 3.99 -17.53 -16.16
C GLY A 5 3.87 -16.63 -14.92
N HIS A 6 2.63 -16.51 -14.48
CA HIS A 6 2.14 -15.77 -13.32
C HIS A 6 2.61 -16.32 -11.98
N THR A 7 3.93 -16.28 -11.71
CA THR A 7 4.41 -16.48 -10.34
C THR A 7 5.64 -15.61 -10.11
N VAL A 8 5.45 -14.48 -9.44
CA VAL A 8 6.56 -13.69 -8.89
C VAL A 8 7.06 -14.42 -7.63
N PHE A 9 7.73 -15.55 -7.83
CA PHE A 9 8.59 -16.16 -6.81
C PHE A 9 9.85 -15.32 -6.71
N GLY A 10 10.22 -14.89 -5.50
CA GLY A 10 11.55 -14.35 -5.24
C GLY A 10 11.65 -13.10 -4.36
N ARG A 11 10.53 -12.45 -4.03
CA ARG A 11 10.56 -11.24 -3.17
C ARG A 11 10.25 -11.49 -1.69
N ASN A 12 10.49 -12.71 -1.24
CA ASN A 12 10.18 -13.12 0.13
C ASN A 12 11.04 -12.38 1.16
N GLU A 13 12.29 -12.09 0.83
CA GLU A 13 13.20 -11.35 1.70
C GLU A 13 12.78 -9.88 1.83
N GLU A 14 12.45 -9.21 0.73
CA GLU A 14 11.95 -7.84 0.76
C GLU A 14 10.59 -7.75 1.46
N LEU A 15 9.70 -8.72 1.23
CA LEU A 15 8.42 -8.80 1.94
C LEU A 15 8.63 -9.01 3.44
N SER A 16 9.56 -9.89 3.83
CA SER A 16 9.93 -10.10 5.24
C SER A 16 10.45 -8.82 5.88
N SER A 17 11.28 -8.07 5.16
CA SER A 17 11.81 -6.78 5.62
C SER A 17 10.70 -5.74 5.84
N LEU A 18 9.69 -5.70 4.95
CA LEU A 18 8.52 -4.84 5.12
C LEU A 18 7.66 -5.26 6.31
N LYS A 19 7.47 -6.57 6.53
CA LYS A 19 6.73 -7.11 7.68
C LYS A 19 7.43 -6.78 9.00
N GLU A 20 8.75 -6.86 9.03
CA GLU A 20 9.54 -6.53 10.21
C GLU A 20 9.52 -5.03 10.51
N CYS A 21 9.58 -4.19 9.48
CA CYS A 21 9.32 -2.75 9.59
C CYS A 21 7.93 -2.46 10.18
N TYR A 22 6.89 -3.14 9.68
CA TYR A 22 5.54 -3.02 10.21
C TYR A 22 5.43 -3.45 11.67
N ARG A 23 6.07 -4.56 12.05
CA ARG A 23 6.08 -5.07 13.44
C ARG A 23 6.67 -4.04 14.40
N ARG A 24 7.79 -3.40 14.02
CA ARG A 24 8.36 -2.29 14.82
C ARG A 24 7.41 -1.11 14.89
N SER A 25 6.73 -0.77 13.79
CA SER A 25 5.79 0.34 13.77
C SER A 25 4.59 0.12 14.71
N VAL A 26 4.01 -1.08 14.70
CA VAL A 26 2.92 -1.48 15.61
C VAL A 26 3.36 -1.44 17.08
N SER A 27 4.67 -1.59 17.35
CA SER A 27 5.24 -1.49 18.70
C SER A 27 5.40 -0.04 19.21
N GLY A 28 4.97 0.95 18.44
CA GLY A 28 4.97 2.37 18.82
C GLY A 28 5.98 3.25 18.07
N ASN A 29 6.78 2.68 17.17
CA ASN A 29 7.76 3.43 16.39
C ASN A 29 7.16 4.03 15.11
N THR A 30 7.64 5.20 14.70
CA THR A 30 7.41 5.70 13.35
C THR A 30 8.46 5.10 12.42
N GLU A 31 8.03 4.28 11.46
CA GLU A 31 8.93 3.58 10.54
C GLU A 31 8.69 4.02 9.09
N PHE A 32 9.73 3.91 8.26
CA PHE A 32 9.69 4.21 6.84
C PHE A 32 10.43 3.14 6.05
N ALA A 33 9.87 2.74 4.91
CA ALA A 33 10.50 1.79 4.00
C ALA A 33 10.47 2.32 2.56
N PHE A 34 11.55 2.08 1.83
CA PHE A 34 11.70 2.49 0.44
C PHE A 34 11.97 1.28 -0.46
N ILE A 35 11.11 1.06 -1.46
CA ILE A 35 11.24 -0.03 -2.43
C ILE A 35 11.85 0.53 -3.72
N SER A 36 13.11 0.21 -3.98
CA SER A 36 13.83 0.62 -5.19
C SER A 36 13.95 -0.51 -6.22
N GLY A 37 14.38 -0.18 -7.44
CA GLY A 37 14.64 -1.14 -8.51
C GLY A 37 14.07 -0.73 -9.86
N TYR A 38 14.45 -1.47 -10.91
CA TYR A 38 14.09 -1.19 -12.30
C TYR A 38 12.58 -1.13 -12.56
N ALA A 39 12.18 -0.43 -13.63
CA ALA A 39 10.80 -0.42 -14.08
C ALA A 39 10.33 -1.86 -14.41
N GLY A 40 9.08 -2.19 -14.11
CA GLY A 40 8.52 -3.53 -14.38
C GLY A 40 8.92 -4.65 -13.40
N ILE A 41 9.88 -4.44 -12.49
CA ILE A 41 10.36 -5.50 -11.56
C ILE A 41 9.37 -5.89 -10.44
N GLY A 42 8.15 -5.36 -10.45
CA GLY A 42 7.13 -5.70 -9.44
C GLY A 42 7.20 -4.95 -8.11
N LYS A 43 7.73 -3.72 -8.08
CA LYS A 43 7.74 -2.87 -6.86
C LYS A 43 6.33 -2.62 -6.31
N SER A 44 5.40 -2.21 -7.17
CA SER A 44 4.00 -1.98 -6.78
C SER A 44 3.34 -3.27 -6.34
N PHE A 45 3.64 -4.39 -7.00
CA PHE A 45 3.13 -5.71 -6.61
C PHE A 45 3.56 -6.07 -5.17
N LEU A 46 4.85 -5.90 -4.85
CA LEU A 46 5.37 -6.11 -3.49
C LEU A 46 4.67 -5.22 -2.45
N ALA A 47 4.46 -3.93 -2.75
CA ALA A 47 3.75 -3.02 -1.85
C ALA A 47 2.29 -3.45 -1.61
N TYR A 48 1.60 -3.89 -2.66
CA TYR A 48 0.23 -4.41 -2.53
C TYR A 48 0.18 -5.73 -1.76
N ASP A 49 1.13 -6.62 -1.97
CA ASP A 49 1.18 -7.90 -1.25
C ASP A 49 1.46 -7.70 0.24
N PHE A 50 2.37 -6.78 0.58
CA PHE A 50 2.53 -6.29 1.95
C PHE A 50 1.24 -5.67 2.50
N GLY A 51 0.52 -4.86 1.71
CA GLY A 51 -0.75 -4.27 2.11
C GLY A 51 -1.81 -5.30 2.50
N LYS A 52 -1.87 -6.45 1.82
CA LYS A 52 -2.75 -7.57 2.23
C LYS A 52 -2.41 -8.06 3.64
N HIS A 53 -1.12 -8.19 3.96
CA HIS A 53 -0.68 -8.61 5.29
C HIS A 53 -1.06 -7.60 6.38
N VAL A 54 -0.95 -6.30 6.09
CA VAL A 54 -1.40 -5.23 7.00
C VAL A 54 -2.90 -5.37 7.28
N ILE A 55 -3.71 -5.54 6.24
CA ILE A 55 -5.17 -5.71 6.37
C ILE A 55 -5.53 -6.97 7.17
N MET A 56 -4.89 -8.11 6.86
CA MET A 56 -5.10 -9.37 7.59
C MET A 56 -4.73 -9.27 9.07
N SER A 57 -3.83 -8.37 9.42
CA SER A 57 -3.41 -8.10 10.81
C SER A 57 -4.31 -7.09 11.52
N GLY A 58 -5.42 -6.67 10.91
CA GLY A 58 -6.34 -5.67 11.44
C GLY A 58 -5.91 -4.22 11.21
N GLY A 59 -4.85 -3.99 10.43
CA GLY A 59 -4.38 -2.67 10.06
C GLY A 59 -5.15 -2.06 8.88
N ILE A 60 -4.93 -0.76 8.68
CA ILE A 60 -5.47 -0.02 7.54
C ILE A 60 -4.35 0.16 6.51
N PHE A 61 -4.62 -0.18 5.25
CA PHE A 61 -3.70 0.05 4.14
C PHE A 61 -4.24 1.15 3.22
N LEU A 62 -3.49 2.26 3.13
CA LEU A 62 -3.79 3.38 2.25
C LEU A 62 -2.78 3.43 1.11
N ALA A 63 -3.25 3.60 -0.12
CA ALA A 63 -2.40 3.66 -1.30
C ALA A 63 -2.68 4.93 -2.11
N GLY A 64 -1.62 5.59 -2.55
CA GLY A 64 -1.68 6.78 -3.39
C GLY A 64 -0.63 6.72 -4.50
N LYS A 65 -0.96 7.23 -5.68
CA LYS A 65 -0.05 7.28 -6.82
C LYS A 65 0.38 8.73 -7.05
N PHE A 66 1.68 8.97 -7.14
CA PHE A 66 2.20 10.22 -7.68
C PHE A 66 2.05 10.17 -9.19
N ASP A 67 1.04 10.87 -9.71
CA ASP A 67 0.84 11.00 -11.15
C ASP A 67 1.75 12.12 -11.69
N GLN A 68 2.63 11.76 -12.61
CA GLN A 68 3.53 12.70 -13.28
C GLN A 68 2.78 13.75 -14.10
N LEU A 69 1.52 13.50 -14.47
CA LEU A 69 0.65 14.44 -15.19
C LEU A 69 -0.01 15.46 -14.25
N GLN A 70 -0.09 15.19 -12.94
CA GLN A 70 -0.57 16.14 -11.93
C GLN A 70 0.58 16.99 -11.38
N GLN A 71 1.38 17.58 -12.28
CA GLN A 71 2.50 18.43 -11.91
C GLN A 71 2.03 19.60 -11.05
N GLY A 72 2.72 19.84 -9.93
CA GLY A 72 2.58 21.07 -9.15
C GLY A 72 1.77 20.98 -7.85
N LYS A 73 1.20 19.82 -7.49
CA LYS A 73 0.52 19.65 -6.18
C LYS A 73 1.36 18.78 -5.22
N PRO A 74 2.06 19.38 -4.24
CA PRO A 74 2.74 18.63 -3.19
C PRO A 74 1.79 17.67 -2.50
N PHE A 75 2.29 16.49 -2.13
CA PHE A 75 1.55 15.48 -1.36
C PHE A 75 0.24 14.98 -2.02
N SER A 76 0.07 15.15 -3.34
CA SER A 76 -1.14 14.72 -4.07
C SER A 76 -1.47 13.25 -3.86
N ALA A 77 -0.47 12.37 -3.85
CA ALA A 77 -0.64 10.94 -3.59
C ALA A 77 -1.16 10.68 -2.16
N LEU A 78 -0.63 11.38 -1.16
CA LEU A 78 -1.09 11.26 0.23
C LEU A 78 -2.54 11.74 0.36
N ALA A 79 -2.84 12.93 -0.16
CA ALA A 79 -4.20 13.47 -0.16
C ALA A 79 -5.19 12.52 -0.84
N SER A 80 -4.81 11.93 -1.98
CA SER A 80 -5.63 10.93 -2.67
C SER A 80 -5.88 9.68 -1.82
N ALA A 81 -4.85 9.16 -1.15
CA ALA A 81 -4.97 7.98 -0.29
C ALA A 81 -5.91 8.22 0.90
N PHE A 82 -5.79 9.38 1.57
CA PHE A 82 -6.67 9.76 2.67
C PHE A 82 -8.11 10.07 2.22
N ASN A 83 -8.29 10.72 1.07
CA ASN A 83 -9.63 10.96 0.51
C ASN A 83 -10.38 9.66 0.24
N GLY A 84 -9.68 8.64 -0.30
CA GLY A 84 -10.26 7.30 -0.47
C GLY A 84 -10.71 6.69 0.85
N TYR A 85 -9.90 6.83 1.90
CA TYR A 85 -10.23 6.34 3.24
C TYR A 85 -11.43 7.07 3.86
N CYS A 86 -11.47 8.40 3.78
CA CYS A 86 -12.61 9.19 4.25
C CYS A 86 -13.90 8.79 3.52
N GLY A 87 -13.83 8.53 2.21
CA GLY A 87 -14.95 7.99 1.43
C GLY A 87 -15.47 6.66 1.99
N MET A 88 -14.57 5.73 2.31
CA MET A 88 -14.92 4.44 2.91
C MET A 88 -15.59 4.62 4.28
N LEU A 89 -15.07 5.50 5.13
CA LEU A 89 -15.66 5.80 6.44
C LEU A 89 -17.07 6.37 6.31
N MET A 90 -17.29 7.33 5.40
CA MET A 90 -18.61 7.92 5.18
C MET A 90 -19.62 6.86 4.73
N GLN A 91 -19.27 5.99 3.79
CA GLN A 91 -20.15 4.89 3.35
C GLN A 91 -20.47 3.92 4.50
N SER A 92 -19.47 3.56 5.32
CA SER A 92 -19.68 2.69 6.47
C SER A 92 -20.68 3.29 7.48
N SER A 93 -20.62 4.61 7.69
CA SER A 93 -21.52 5.32 8.60
C SER A 93 -22.95 5.42 8.07
N GLU A 94 -23.13 5.59 6.76
CA GLU A 94 -24.46 5.59 6.13
C GLU A 94 -25.11 4.20 6.20
N LEU A 95 -24.33 3.14 5.98
CA LEU A 95 -24.82 1.76 6.10
C LEU A 95 -25.26 1.42 7.53
N GLN A 96 -24.62 1.98 8.55
CA GLN A 96 -25.05 1.81 9.94
C GLN A 96 -26.35 2.56 10.26
N LYS A 97 -26.56 3.76 9.70
CA LYS A 97 -27.81 4.53 9.92
C LYS A 97 -29.04 3.93 9.23
N ARG A 98 -28.84 3.05 8.24
CA ARG A 98 -29.92 2.38 7.49
C ARG A 98 -30.33 1.04 8.09
N ARG A 99 -29.69 0.59 9.18
CA ARG A 99 -30.05 -0.59 9.97
C ARG A 99 -30.78 -0.16 11.23
#